data_AF-A0A9X3LCA2-F1
#
_entry.id   AF-A0A9X3LCA2-F1
#
_cell.length_a   1.000
_cell.length_b   1.000
_cell.length_c   1.000
_cell.angle_alpha   90.00
_cell.angle_beta   90.00
_cell.angle_gamma   90.00
#
_symmetry.space_group_name_H-M   'P 1'
#
loop_
_entity.id
_entity.type
_entity.pdbx_description
1 polymer ?
#
loop_
_entity_poly.entity_id
_entity_poly.type
_entity_poly.pdbx_seq_one_letter_code
_entity_poly.pdbx_strand_id
1 'polypeptide(L)'
;MAFENVVYPAFIKQEEGFGIHFPTLLPRYGWETPLSSRPTKKEVIQNAKKALAYLLAGALYDNEDLPTQAHIPANLVTEEMELVFIKTSYSDYAKEIEENLPFYHWHIYFNRDEKSDFQAVAYKNRQGLWDVKVDGDLPIEIAQERLIQLCPTYPLICTARRRVEAEEAFVSLVLRVEEIKKQL
;
A
#
# COMPACT_ATOMS: atom_id res chain seq x y z
N MET A 1 0.68 -18.31 1.94
CA MET A 1 0.43 -17.12 2.78
C MET A 1 -1.06 -17.10 3.04
N ALA A 2 -1.50 -17.44 4.25
CA ALA A 2 -2.92 -17.45 4.58
C ALA A 2 -3.11 -17.02 6.03
N PHE A 3 -4.22 -16.34 6.27
CA PHE A 3 -4.69 -15.95 7.60
C PHE A 3 -6.12 -16.44 7.76
N GLU A 4 -6.49 -16.78 8.98
CA GLU A 4 -7.80 -17.36 9.28
C GLU A 4 -8.41 -16.69 10.50
N ASN A 5 -9.70 -16.38 10.42
CA ASN A 5 -10.52 -15.85 11.51
C ASN A 5 -9.96 -14.58 12.18
N VAL A 6 -9.30 -13.72 11.41
CA VAL A 6 -8.78 -12.43 11.91
C VAL A 6 -9.91 -11.42 12.09
N VAL A 7 -9.78 -10.55 13.09
CA VAL A 7 -10.83 -9.58 13.44
C VAL A 7 -10.19 -8.20 13.60
N TYR A 8 -10.65 -7.24 12.79
CA TYR A 8 -10.16 -5.87 12.91
C TYR A 8 -11.28 -4.95 13.39
N PRO A 9 -11.02 -4.11 14.41
CA PRO A 9 -11.99 -3.13 14.84
C PRO A 9 -12.12 -2.03 13.80
N ALA A 10 -13.35 -1.60 13.58
CA ALA A 10 -13.73 -0.56 12.63
C ALA A 10 -14.90 0.24 13.21
N PHE A 11 -15.24 1.35 12.59
CA PHE A 11 -16.52 2.01 12.84
C PHE A 11 -17.32 2.17 11.54
N ILE A 12 -18.64 2.15 11.68
CA ILE A 12 -19.56 2.55 10.62
C ILE A 12 -19.88 4.03 10.83
N LYS A 13 -19.81 4.80 9.77
CA LYS A 13 -20.28 6.19 9.71
C LYS A 13 -21.34 6.31 8.62
N GLN A 14 -22.42 7.04 8.91
CA GLN A 14 -23.44 7.38 7.92
C GLN A 14 -23.06 8.71 7.25
N GLU A 15 -22.96 8.68 5.92
CA GLU A 15 -22.70 9.84 5.07
C GLU A 15 -23.74 9.83 3.94
N GLU A 16 -23.34 9.88 2.66
CA GLU A 16 -24.23 9.63 1.51
C GLU A 16 -24.72 8.16 1.42
N GLY A 17 -24.18 7.30 2.29
CA GLY A 17 -24.53 5.89 2.50
C GLY A 17 -23.93 5.42 3.82
N PHE A 18 -23.51 4.16 3.91
CA PHE A 18 -22.73 3.66 5.05
C PHE A 18 -21.29 3.40 4.61
N GLY A 19 -20.33 3.97 5.34
CA GLY A 19 -18.89 3.73 5.18
C GLY A 19 -18.33 2.92 6.36
N ILE A 20 -17.45 1.96 6.09
CA ILE A 20 -16.67 1.26 7.12
C ILE A 20 -15.23 1.75 7.12
N HIS A 21 -14.80 2.24 8.28
CA HIS A 21 -13.52 2.90 8.50
C HIS A 21 -12.65 2.08 9.46
N PHE A 22 -11.38 1.86 9.09
CA PHE A 22 -10.42 1.10 9.91
C PHE A 22 -9.24 1.99 10.35
N PRO A 23 -9.43 2.86 11.34
CA PRO A 23 -8.44 3.88 11.69
C PRO A 23 -7.12 3.31 12.23
N THR A 24 -7.17 2.19 12.97
CA THR A 24 -5.97 1.56 13.54
C THR A 24 -5.26 0.63 12.57
N LEU A 25 -5.98 0.11 11.58
CA LEU A 25 -5.40 -0.65 10.46
C LEU A 25 -4.74 0.27 9.44
N LEU A 26 -5.34 1.45 9.21
CA LEU A 26 -4.94 2.42 8.19
C LEU A 26 -4.69 3.79 8.84
N PRO A 27 -3.59 3.97 9.60
CA PRO A 27 -3.41 5.17 10.44
C PRO A 27 -3.35 6.49 9.67
N ARG A 28 -3.05 6.47 8.37
CA ARG A 28 -2.89 7.68 7.56
C ARG A 28 -4.19 8.29 7.05
N TYR A 29 -5.21 7.47 6.83
CA TYR A 29 -6.44 7.90 6.15
C TYR A 29 -7.67 7.10 6.58
N GLY A 30 -7.54 6.11 7.46
CA GLY A 30 -8.62 5.22 7.86
C GLY A 30 -9.67 5.90 8.74
N TRP A 31 -9.42 7.12 9.23
CA TRP A 31 -10.42 7.95 9.90
C TRP A 31 -11.32 8.65 8.89
N GLU A 32 -10.75 9.16 7.81
CA GLU A 32 -11.42 10.02 6.83
C GLU A 32 -11.99 9.22 5.66
N THR A 33 -11.30 8.16 5.24
CA THR A 33 -11.62 7.38 4.04
C THR A 33 -12.12 5.99 4.42
N PRO A 34 -13.35 5.62 4.04
CA PRO A 34 -13.85 4.27 4.28
C PRO A 34 -13.11 3.26 3.39
N LEU A 35 -12.80 2.08 3.93
CA LEU A 35 -12.32 0.96 3.12
C LEU A 35 -13.43 0.41 2.20
N SER A 36 -14.69 0.64 2.56
CA SER A 36 -15.86 0.20 1.81
C SER A 36 -17.05 1.13 2.08
N SER A 37 -17.78 1.48 1.02
CA SER A 37 -19.02 2.27 1.09
C SER A 37 -20.14 1.61 0.30
N ARG A 38 -21.32 1.47 0.92
CA ARG A 38 -22.54 0.91 0.29
C ARG A 38 -23.81 1.59 0.82
N PRO A 39 -24.94 1.53 0.09
CA PRO A 39 -26.20 2.12 0.52
C PRO A 39 -26.79 1.54 1.81
N THR A 40 -26.46 0.29 2.16
CA THR A 40 -26.99 -0.37 3.36
C THR A 40 -25.90 -0.91 4.29
N LYS A 41 -26.20 -0.98 5.60
CA LYS A 41 -25.30 -1.55 6.62
C LYS A 41 -24.89 -2.99 6.31
N LYS A 42 -25.83 -3.82 5.87
CA LYS A 42 -25.58 -5.23 5.55
C LYS A 42 -24.58 -5.36 4.39
N GLU A 43 -24.79 -4.59 3.32
CA GLU A 43 -23.91 -4.60 2.16
C GLU A 43 -22.52 -4.06 2.48
N VAL A 44 -22.43 -2.95 3.23
CA VAL A 44 -21.11 -2.37 3.56
C VAL A 44 -20.30 -3.34 4.42
N ILE A 45 -20.92 -4.03 5.39
CA ILE A 45 -20.24 -5.03 6.23
C ILE A 45 -19.72 -6.18 5.37
N GLN A 46 -20.54 -6.73 4.47
CA GLN A 46 -20.10 -7.83 3.61
C GLN A 46 -18.96 -7.41 2.68
N ASN A 47 -19.05 -6.21 2.10
CA ASN A 47 -18.02 -5.68 1.22
C ASN A 47 -16.73 -5.33 1.99
N ALA A 48 -16.84 -4.86 3.23
CA ALA A 48 -15.69 -4.61 4.09
C ALA A 48 -14.94 -5.89 4.48
N LYS A 49 -15.62 -7.02 4.69
CA LYS A 49 -14.96 -8.32 4.93
C LYS A 49 -14.07 -8.73 3.76
N LYS A 50 -14.61 -8.59 2.53
CA LYS A 50 -13.87 -8.84 1.30
C LYS A 50 -12.70 -7.87 1.14
N ALA A 51 -12.96 -6.56 1.24
CA ALA A 51 -11.92 -5.54 1.10
C ALA A 51 -10.79 -5.72 2.13
N LEU A 52 -11.13 -6.06 3.38
CA LEU A 52 -10.18 -6.38 4.42
C LEU A 52 -9.34 -7.63 4.06
N ALA A 53 -9.96 -8.70 3.57
CA ALA A 53 -9.22 -9.89 3.16
C ALA A 53 -8.21 -9.59 2.05
N TYR A 54 -8.61 -8.80 1.04
CA TYR A 54 -7.73 -8.35 -0.04
C TYR A 54 -6.57 -7.52 0.49
N LEU A 55 -6.84 -6.58 1.40
CA LEU A 55 -5.82 -5.72 1.98
C LEU A 55 -4.78 -6.52 2.76
N LEU A 56 -5.21 -7.47 3.59
CA LEU A 56 -4.32 -8.33 4.37
C LEU A 56 -3.53 -9.30 3.48
N ALA A 57 -4.17 -9.82 2.43
CA ALA A 57 -3.49 -10.65 1.45
C ALA A 57 -2.43 -9.87 0.67
N GLY A 58 -2.71 -8.61 0.32
CA GLY A 58 -1.73 -7.68 -0.26
C GLY A 58 -0.53 -7.46 0.66
N ALA A 59 -0.75 -7.19 1.96
CA ALA A 59 0.34 -7.04 2.92
C ALA A 59 1.26 -8.29 2.97
N LEU A 60 0.66 -9.48 3.07
CA LEU A 60 1.44 -10.72 3.03
C LEU A 60 2.15 -10.90 1.68
N TYR A 61 1.44 -10.61 0.58
CA TYR A 61 2.02 -10.66 -0.76
C TYR A 61 3.20 -9.71 -0.89
N ASP A 62 3.21 -8.58 -0.19
CA ASP A 62 4.31 -7.62 -0.14
C ASP A 62 5.51 -8.10 0.72
N ASN A 63 5.45 -9.32 1.27
CA ASN A 63 6.36 -9.84 2.29
C ASN A 63 6.34 -9.02 3.61
N GLU A 64 5.22 -8.36 3.90
CA GLU A 64 4.99 -7.64 5.14
C GLU A 64 4.23 -8.51 6.15
N ASP A 65 4.36 -8.18 7.42
CA ASP A 65 3.56 -8.80 8.47
C ASP A 65 2.11 -8.31 8.40
N LEU A 66 1.18 -9.11 8.94
CA LEU A 66 -0.18 -8.64 9.13
C LEU A 66 -0.18 -7.43 10.09
N PRO A 67 -0.92 -6.36 9.74
CA PRO A 67 -1.08 -5.23 10.64
C PRO A 67 -1.68 -5.63 11.99
N THR A 68 -1.38 -4.87 13.03
CA THR A 68 -1.93 -5.12 14.38
C THR A 68 -3.45 -4.96 14.41
N GLN A 69 -4.14 -5.80 15.17
CA GLN A 69 -5.59 -5.69 15.46
C GLN A 69 -5.84 -4.69 16.61
N ALA A 70 -5.14 -3.55 16.58
CA ALA A 70 -5.15 -2.58 17.68
C ALA A 70 -6.53 -1.96 17.89
N HIS A 71 -6.94 -1.79 19.15
CA HIS A 71 -8.22 -1.18 19.51
C HIS A 71 -8.30 0.27 19.08
N ILE A 72 -9.49 0.70 18.64
CA ILE A 72 -9.79 2.10 18.40
C ILE A 72 -9.87 2.82 19.76
N PRO A 73 -9.12 3.92 19.97
CA PRO A 73 -9.18 4.65 21.23
C PRO A 73 -10.60 5.14 21.52
N ALA A 74 -11.17 4.74 22.66
CA ALA A 74 -12.57 5.03 23.00
C ALA A 74 -12.88 6.53 23.05
N ASN A 75 -11.89 7.36 23.40
CA ASN A 75 -12.02 8.82 23.45
C ASN A 75 -12.13 9.48 22.06
N LEU A 76 -11.94 8.72 20.97
CA LEU A 76 -12.05 9.20 19.59
C LEU A 76 -13.31 8.68 18.89
N VAL A 77 -14.08 7.81 19.54
CA VAL A 77 -15.36 7.30 19.02
C VAL A 77 -16.45 8.30 19.42
N THR A 78 -17.15 8.87 18.43
CA THR A 78 -18.26 9.82 18.66
C THR A 78 -19.61 9.10 18.66
N GLU A 79 -20.67 9.77 19.11
CA GLU A 79 -22.04 9.22 19.11
C GLU A 79 -22.58 8.91 17.70
N GLU A 80 -22.00 9.53 16.67
CA GLU A 80 -22.36 9.31 15.27
C GLU A 80 -21.69 8.06 14.67
N MET A 81 -20.80 7.41 15.43
CA MET A 81 -20.03 6.24 15.00
C MET A 81 -20.53 4.97 15.67
N GLU A 82 -20.80 3.93 14.87
CA GLU A 82 -21.10 2.60 15.39
C GLU A 82 -19.85 1.73 15.34
N LEU A 83 -19.28 1.39 16.50
CA LEU A 83 -18.13 0.48 16.58
C LEU A 83 -18.55 -0.94 16.15
N VAL A 84 -17.78 -1.52 15.23
CA VAL A 84 -17.99 -2.88 14.71
C VAL A 84 -16.67 -3.65 14.63
N PHE A 85 -16.78 -4.98 14.61
CA PHE A 85 -15.63 -5.87 14.49
C PHE A 85 -15.76 -6.68 13.20
N ILE A 86 -14.89 -6.41 12.23
CA ILE A 86 -14.94 -7.06 10.92
C ILE A 86 -14.06 -8.30 10.97
N LYS A 87 -14.72 -9.46 11.00
CA LYS A 87 -14.09 -10.79 10.91
C LYS A 87 -13.95 -11.22 9.46
N THR A 88 -12.77 -11.69 9.07
CA THR A 88 -12.51 -12.23 7.72
C THR A 88 -11.48 -13.36 7.73
N SER A 89 -11.40 -14.09 6.63
CA SER A 89 -10.48 -15.20 6.38
C SER A 89 -9.95 -15.11 4.95
N TYR A 90 -8.73 -15.62 4.72
CA TYR A 90 -8.18 -15.72 3.37
C TYR A 90 -8.98 -16.72 2.53
N SER A 91 -9.29 -17.89 3.11
CA SER A 91 -10.00 -18.99 2.43
C SER A 91 -11.35 -18.59 1.85
N ASP A 92 -12.07 -17.66 2.50
CA ASP A 92 -13.36 -17.13 2.01
C ASP A 92 -13.25 -16.44 0.63
N TYR A 93 -12.06 -15.93 0.29
CA TYR A 93 -11.82 -15.13 -0.93
C TYR A 93 -10.61 -15.60 -1.74
N ALA A 94 -10.04 -16.77 -1.42
CA ALA A 94 -8.75 -17.25 -1.94
C ALA A 94 -8.68 -17.23 -3.47
N LYS A 95 -9.71 -17.77 -4.14
CA LYS A 95 -9.77 -17.81 -5.60
C LYS A 95 -9.60 -16.42 -6.22
N GLU A 96 -10.42 -15.47 -5.78
CA GLU A 96 -10.38 -14.13 -6.38
C GLU A 96 -9.08 -13.40 -6.02
N ILE A 97 -8.52 -13.63 -4.83
CA ILE A 97 -7.24 -13.06 -4.42
C ILE A 97 -6.09 -13.61 -5.28
N GLU A 98 -6.03 -14.92 -5.47
CA GLU A 98 -5.00 -15.61 -6.27
C GLU A 98 -5.06 -15.24 -7.76
N GLU A 99 -6.25 -14.97 -8.28
CA GLU A 99 -6.45 -14.52 -9.66
C GLU A 99 -5.96 -13.07 -9.90
N ASN A 100 -5.96 -12.21 -8.87
CA ASN A 100 -5.68 -10.77 -9.02
C ASN A 100 -4.27 -10.36 -8.54
N LEU A 101 -3.74 -10.97 -7.47
CA LEU A 101 -2.44 -10.59 -6.89
C LEU A 101 -1.24 -10.70 -7.84
N PRO A 102 -1.14 -11.67 -8.77
CA PRO A 102 0.02 -11.79 -9.65
C PRO A 102 0.29 -10.55 -10.53
N PHE A 103 -0.73 -9.75 -10.80
CA PHE A 103 -0.63 -8.52 -11.61
C PHE A 103 -0.44 -7.26 -10.77
N TYR A 104 -0.40 -7.41 -9.44
CA TYR A 104 -0.20 -6.32 -8.52
C TYR A 104 1.21 -5.72 -8.68
N HIS A 105 1.23 -4.40 -8.78
CA HIS A 105 2.40 -3.56 -8.74
C HIS A 105 2.02 -2.30 -7.96
N TRP A 106 3.02 -1.58 -7.48
CA TRP A 106 2.78 -0.33 -6.77
C TRP A 106 3.83 0.70 -7.16
N HIS A 107 3.42 1.96 -7.12
CA HIS A 107 4.27 3.10 -7.43
C HIS A 107 4.93 3.64 -6.16
N ILE A 108 6.17 4.08 -6.32
CA ILE A 108 6.98 4.74 -5.31
C ILE A 108 7.13 6.18 -5.75
N TYR A 109 6.63 7.10 -4.93
CA TYR A 109 6.78 8.52 -5.17
C TYR A 109 7.83 9.10 -4.24
N PHE A 110 8.74 9.92 -4.77
CA PHE A 110 9.75 10.57 -3.94
C PHE A 110 9.06 11.46 -2.89
N ASN A 111 9.51 11.39 -1.64
CA ASN A 111 8.87 12.03 -0.47
C ASN A 111 7.39 11.69 -0.29
N ARG A 112 6.88 10.60 -0.90
CA ARG A 112 5.47 10.21 -0.87
C ARG A 112 4.53 11.28 -1.42
N ASP A 113 5.04 12.11 -2.34
CA ASP A 113 4.25 13.11 -3.05
C ASP A 113 3.83 12.54 -4.41
N GLU A 114 2.54 12.24 -4.58
CA GLU A 114 1.98 11.72 -5.83
C GLU A 114 2.16 12.68 -7.02
N LYS A 115 2.47 13.96 -6.76
CA LYS A 115 2.79 14.96 -7.77
C LYS A 115 4.28 15.06 -8.08
N SER A 116 5.11 14.23 -7.44
CA SER A 116 6.54 14.22 -7.68
C SER A 116 6.85 13.77 -9.10
N ASP A 117 7.75 14.49 -9.75
CA ASP A 117 8.30 14.10 -11.04
C ASP A 117 9.26 12.89 -10.93
N PHE A 118 9.69 12.53 -9.71
CA PHE A 118 10.48 11.32 -9.47
C PHE A 118 9.57 10.18 -9.02
N GLN A 119 9.45 9.17 -9.89
CA GLN A 119 8.63 7.99 -9.64
C GLN A 119 9.40 6.71 -9.94
N ALA A 120 9.07 5.66 -9.21
CA ALA A 120 9.49 4.30 -9.48
C ALA A 120 8.28 3.37 -9.41
N VAL A 121 8.42 2.19 -9.99
CA VAL A 121 7.40 1.14 -9.96
C VAL A 121 8.06 -0.16 -9.49
N ALA A 122 7.37 -0.87 -8.61
CA ALA A 122 7.81 -2.14 -8.07
C ALA A 122 6.97 -3.28 -8.65
N TYR A 123 7.64 -4.24 -9.30
CA TYR A 123 7.02 -5.46 -9.82
C TYR A 123 7.51 -6.69 -9.07
N LYS A 124 6.60 -7.64 -8.80
CA LYS A 124 6.97 -8.91 -8.19
C LYS A 124 7.71 -9.77 -9.21
N ASN A 125 8.92 -10.21 -8.88
CA ASN A 125 9.71 -11.10 -9.70
C ASN A 125 9.42 -12.58 -9.38
N ARG A 126 10.00 -13.50 -10.17
CA ARG A 126 9.76 -14.96 -10.03
C ARG A 126 10.24 -15.55 -8.69
N GLN A 127 11.08 -14.83 -7.95
CA GLN A 127 11.56 -15.22 -6.63
C GLN A 127 10.67 -14.68 -5.50
N GLY A 128 9.62 -13.94 -5.82
CA GLY A 128 8.77 -13.29 -4.81
C GLY A 128 9.39 -12.03 -4.20
N LEU A 129 10.40 -11.44 -4.84
CA LEU A 129 10.99 -10.16 -4.47
C LEU A 129 10.46 -9.04 -5.38
N TRP A 130 10.66 -7.80 -4.96
CA TRP A 130 10.24 -6.60 -5.67
C TRP A 130 11.38 -6.05 -6.51
N ASP A 131 11.28 -6.13 -7.84
CA ASP A 131 12.18 -5.42 -8.75
C ASP A 131 11.67 -3.99 -8.91
N VAL A 132 12.46 -3.03 -8.43
CA VAL A 132 12.12 -1.60 -8.42
C VAL A 132 12.80 -0.93 -9.61
N LYS A 133 12.02 -0.25 -10.45
CA LYS A 133 12.53 0.43 -11.64
C LYS A 133 12.05 1.88 -11.66
N VAL A 134 12.83 2.76 -12.27
CA VAL A 134 12.35 4.12 -12.56
C VAL A 134 11.09 4.01 -13.43
N ASP A 135 10.07 4.79 -13.09
CA ASP A 135 8.82 4.86 -13.80
C ASP A 135 8.84 6.08 -14.73
N GLY A 136 9.02 5.82 -16.03
CA GLY A 136 9.21 6.87 -17.04
C GLY A 136 10.62 7.45 -17.09
N ASP A 137 10.73 8.67 -17.62
CA ASP A 137 11.98 9.41 -17.72
C ASP A 137 12.24 10.20 -16.45
N LEU A 138 13.51 10.31 -16.04
CA LEU A 138 13.88 11.22 -14.96
C LEU A 138 13.66 12.67 -15.41
N PRO A 139 13.20 13.58 -14.52
CA PRO A 139 12.92 14.98 -14.84
C PRO A 139 14.17 15.85 -15.01
N ILE A 140 15.29 15.24 -15.42
CA ILE A 140 16.59 15.88 -15.60
C ILE A 140 17.29 15.22 -16.78
N GLU A 141 17.85 16.04 -17.66
CA GLU A 141 18.74 15.57 -18.72
C GLU A 141 20.08 15.12 -18.12
N ILE A 142 20.19 13.83 -17.80
CA ILE A 142 21.44 13.19 -17.37
C ILE A 142 21.83 12.14 -18.40
N ALA A 143 23.06 12.21 -18.88
CA ALA A 143 23.62 11.19 -19.77
C ALA A 143 23.53 9.80 -19.13
N GLN A 144 23.11 8.80 -19.90
CA GLN A 144 22.88 7.44 -19.39
C GLN A 144 24.13 6.85 -18.71
N GLU A 145 25.33 7.20 -19.18
CA GLU A 145 26.59 6.79 -18.57
C GLU A 145 26.74 7.28 -17.13
N ARG A 146 26.30 8.52 -16.84
CA ARG A 146 26.28 9.04 -15.46
C ARG A 146 25.23 8.33 -14.62
N LEU A 147 24.07 7.99 -15.18
CA LEU A 147 23.06 7.19 -14.47
C LEU A 147 23.57 5.79 -14.15
N ILE A 148 24.30 5.15 -15.05
CA ILE A 148 24.94 3.85 -14.81
C ILE A 148 26.05 3.97 -13.75
N GLN A 149 26.80 5.07 -13.71
CA GLN A 149 27.77 5.31 -12.64
C GLN A 149 27.11 5.45 -11.25
N LEU A 150 25.93 6.09 -11.19
CA LEU A 150 25.14 6.21 -9.95
C LEU A 150 24.43 4.92 -9.54
N CYS A 151 23.93 4.20 -10.55
CA CYS A 151 23.12 3.00 -10.43
C CYS A 151 23.54 2.01 -11.54
N PRO A 152 24.51 1.12 -11.28
CA PRO A 152 25.04 0.19 -12.29
C PRO A 152 24.00 -0.72 -12.95
N THR A 153 22.85 -0.90 -12.30
CA THR A 153 21.74 -1.73 -12.77
C THR A 153 20.62 -0.95 -13.45
N TYR A 154 20.79 0.36 -13.69
CA TYR A 154 19.77 1.23 -14.29
C TYR A 154 19.17 0.61 -15.58
N PRO A 155 17.83 0.61 -15.77
CA PRO A 155 16.81 1.30 -14.95
C PRO A 155 16.33 0.53 -13.71
N LEU A 156 16.87 -0.67 -13.45
CA LEU A 156 16.61 -1.38 -12.20
C LEU A 156 17.36 -0.70 -11.06
N ILE A 157 16.62 -0.13 -10.12
CA ILE A 157 17.15 0.57 -8.94
C ILE A 157 17.65 -0.45 -7.92
N CYS A 158 16.80 -1.44 -7.59
CA CYS A 158 17.14 -2.52 -6.68
C CYS A 158 16.18 -3.71 -6.84
N THR A 159 16.54 -4.83 -6.21
CA THR A 159 15.60 -5.90 -5.88
C THR A 159 15.45 -5.91 -4.36
N ALA A 160 14.23 -5.71 -3.87
CA ALA A 160 13.90 -5.54 -2.46
C ALA A 160 13.00 -6.67 -1.96
N ARG A 161 13.12 -7.03 -0.69
CA ARG A 161 12.18 -7.97 -0.06
C ARG A 161 10.96 -7.23 0.47
N ARG A 162 11.19 -6.12 1.18
CA ARG A 162 10.15 -5.31 1.84
C ARG A 162 9.96 -3.97 1.15
N ARG A 163 8.79 -3.36 1.40
CA ARG A 163 8.46 -2.05 0.84
C ARG A 163 9.42 -0.95 1.30
N VAL A 164 9.81 -0.96 2.57
CA VAL A 164 10.72 0.06 3.13
C VAL A 164 12.09 0.04 2.43
N GLU A 165 12.61 -1.14 2.08
CA GLU A 165 13.89 -1.30 1.38
C GLU A 165 13.82 -0.70 -0.03
N ALA A 166 12.69 -0.92 -0.73
CA ALA A 166 12.42 -0.33 -2.03
C ALA A 166 12.30 1.21 -1.96
N GLU A 167 11.56 1.73 -0.97
CA GLU A 167 11.41 3.17 -0.74
C GLU A 167 12.76 3.84 -0.44
N GLU A 168 13.57 3.27 0.45
CA GLU A 168 14.89 3.80 0.82
C GLU A 168 15.88 3.78 -0.36
N ALA A 169 15.92 2.70 -1.14
CA ALA A 169 16.79 2.61 -2.31
C ALA A 169 16.42 3.66 -3.37
N PHE A 170 15.12 3.86 -3.63
CA PHE A 170 14.65 4.88 -4.55
C PHE A 170 14.97 6.30 -4.07
N VAL A 171 14.68 6.61 -2.81
CA VAL A 171 15.03 7.90 -2.19
C VAL A 171 16.53 8.17 -2.29
N SER A 172 17.38 7.17 -2.02
CA SER A 172 18.83 7.34 -2.13
C SER A 172 19.28 7.64 -3.56
N LEU A 173 18.65 7.06 -4.59
CA LEU A 173 18.96 7.37 -5.98
C LEU A 173 18.59 8.81 -6.32
N VAL A 174 17.37 9.23 -5.97
CA VAL A 174 16.87 10.58 -6.25
C VAL A 174 17.77 11.63 -5.60
N LEU A 175 18.16 11.46 -4.34
CA LEU A 175 19.05 12.40 -3.65
C LEU A 175 20.41 12.58 -4.36
N ARG A 176 21.01 11.50 -4.87
CA ARG A 176 22.28 11.59 -5.64
C ARG A 176 22.09 12.28 -6.98
N VAL A 177 20.96 12.01 -7.63
CA VAL A 177 20.58 12.66 -8.90
C VAL A 177 20.37 14.17 -8.68
N GLU A 178 19.68 14.57 -7.61
CA GLU A 178 19.52 15.97 -7.23
C GLU A 178 20.84 16.65 -6.87
N GLU A 179 21.78 15.94 -6.23
CA GLU A 179 23.11 16.47 -5.94
C GLU A 179 23.90 16.78 -7.21
N ILE A 180 23.83 15.91 -8.23
CA ILE A 180 24.45 16.17 -9.53
C ILE A 180 23.81 17.38 -10.23
N LYS A 181 22.48 17.51 -10.14
CA LYS A 181 21.78 18.68 -10.70
C LYS A 181 22.29 20.00 -10.12
N LYS A 182 22.71 20.03 -8.85
CA LYS A 182 23.28 21.23 -8.21
C LYS A 182 24.70 21.56 -8.67
N GLN A 183 25.40 20.60 -9.28
CA GLN A 183 26.78 20.75 -9.76
C GLN A 183 26.84 21.12 -11.26
N LEU A 184 25.70 21.10 -11.95
CA LEU A 184 25.52 21.52 -13.34
C LEU A 184 25.02 22.97 -13.41
#